data_AF-A0ABD1K6F6-F1
#
_entry.id   AF-A0ABD1K6F6-F1
#
_cell.length_a   1.000
_cell.length_b   1.000
_cell.length_c   1.000
_cell.angle_alpha   90.00
_cell.angle_beta   90.00
_cell.angle_gamma   90.00
#
_symmetry.space_group_name_H-M   'P 1'
#
loop_
_entity.id
_entity.type
_entity.pdbx_description
1 polymer ?
#
loop_
_entity_poly.entity_id
_entity_poly.type
_entity_poly.pdbx_seq_one_letter_code
_entity_poly.pdbx_strand_id
1 'polypeptide(L)'
;MSSHYRCSLIQKQFHFHLNSSLLLPVFTVWLQMTNAFRYGCEDLDVIGLSFRKDIWIHHIQLYPPAGHNPAITPLHEALLKKAGEQGHPFTIEIPTNLPCSVTLQPGEEDKGKPCGVDFEIKAYMAMEADNPDEFIDKQDICRLVIRKIQYAPISTGPGPKLAVMKCFITSDKPVHLEISLDKEVYYHGSSIPVKIKVRNESAKVINKVKISVDQATDVVLYSADKYTKNILNQEFSETVEAGGTFEKALSITPLLANNKNKKGLALDGKLKDEDTNLASSTIIRPGMEKDILGILVSYKIKVILVSGGGGFLGGLTASEVTGEIPLVLMHPKPKGNN
;
A
#
# COMPACT_ATOMS: atom_id res chain seq x y z
N MET A 1 2.39 23.77 4.97
CA MET A 1 3.56 22.98 4.54
C MET A 1 3.13 22.12 3.36
N SER A 2 3.54 22.48 2.14
CA SER A 2 3.12 21.81 0.91
C SER A 2 3.89 20.50 0.74
N SER A 3 3.23 19.36 0.94
CA SER A 3 3.81 18.05 0.64
C SER A 3 3.82 17.87 -0.88
N HIS A 4 4.97 18.13 -1.50
CA HIS A 4 5.21 17.81 -2.91
C HIS A 4 5.23 16.28 -3.09
N TYR A 5 4.14 15.72 -3.60
CA TYR A 5 4.11 14.35 -4.11
C TYR A 5 4.73 14.36 -5.51
N ARG A 6 6.00 13.97 -5.63
CA ARG A 6 6.67 13.84 -6.93
C ARG A 6 6.38 12.44 -7.47
N CYS A 7 5.46 12.36 -8.42
CA CYS A 7 5.25 11.15 -9.23
C CYS A 7 6.55 10.87 -10.01
N SER A 8 7.01 9.61 -10.02
CA SER A 8 8.24 9.20 -10.72
C SER A 8 8.08 9.48 -12.22
N LEU A 9 8.95 10.33 -12.77
CA LEU A 9 9.05 10.62 -14.20
C LEU A 9 9.29 9.31 -14.96
N ILE A 10 8.28 8.84 -15.68
CA ILE A 10 8.44 7.84 -16.73
C ILE A 10 8.33 8.60 -18.05
N GLN A 11 9.43 8.70 -18.79
CA GLN A 11 9.42 9.24 -20.15
C GLN A 11 8.66 8.28 -21.06
N LYS A 12 7.40 8.59 -21.39
CA LYS A 12 6.60 7.81 -22.35
C LYS A 12 5.90 8.74 -23.33
N GLN A 13 6.09 8.43 -24.61
CA GLN A 13 5.44 9.10 -25.74
C GLN A 13 4.31 8.20 -26.25
N PHE A 14 3.17 8.82 -26.54
CA PHE A 14 2.07 8.18 -27.26
C PHE A 14 2.14 8.63 -28.71
N HIS A 15 2.12 7.69 -29.66
CA HIS A 15 2.09 7.98 -31.08
C HIS A 15 0.74 7.57 -31.64
N PHE A 16 0.11 8.48 -32.38
CA PHE A 16 -1.10 8.22 -33.17
C PHE A 16 -0.80 8.55 -34.63
N HIS A 17 -1.22 7.68 -35.54
CA HIS A 17 -1.10 7.92 -36.98
C HIS A 17 -2.46 8.32 -37.53
N LEU A 18 -2.62 9.60 -37.90
CA LEU A 18 -3.79 10.10 -38.60
C LEU A 18 -3.57 9.92 -40.11
N ASN A 19 -4.38 9.10 -40.76
CA ASN A 19 -4.32 8.93 -42.22
C ASN A 19 -5.22 9.99 -42.89
N SER A 20 -4.62 10.92 -43.66
CA SER A 20 -5.30 12.12 -44.16
C SER A 20 -6.14 11.90 -45.43
N SER A 21 -6.70 10.72 -45.63
CA SER A 21 -7.43 10.37 -46.85
C SER A 21 -8.81 9.84 -46.50
N LEU A 22 -9.73 10.74 -46.10
CA LEU A 22 -11.18 10.71 -46.32
C LEU A 22 -11.79 11.84 -45.47
N LEU A 23 -12.80 12.53 -46.02
CA LEU A 23 -13.63 13.50 -45.32
C LEU A 23 -14.34 12.79 -44.16
N LEU A 24 -13.73 12.84 -42.97
CA LEU A 24 -14.23 12.23 -41.76
C LEU A 24 -14.61 13.32 -40.74
N PRO A 25 -15.60 13.07 -39.86
CA PRO A 25 -15.99 14.00 -38.80
C PRO A 25 -14.76 14.41 -37.97
N VAL A 26 -14.76 15.63 -37.42
CA VAL A 26 -13.61 16.19 -36.69
C VAL A 26 -13.27 15.30 -35.49
N PHE A 27 -12.34 14.36 -35.67
CA PHE A 27 -11.90 13.48 -34.60
C PHE A 27 -11.08 14.27 -33.60
N THR A 28 -11.43 14.11 -32.32
CA THR A 28 -10.78 14.79 -31.20
C THR A 28 -9.92 13.78 -30.45
N VAL A 29 -8.66 14.13 -30.19
CA VAL A 29 -7.76 13.32 -29.37
C VAL A 29 -7.98 13.70 -27.91
N TRP A 30 -8.49 12.73 -27.15
CA TRP A 30 -8.74 12.83 -25.73
C TRP A 30 -7.68 12.08 -24.94
N LEU A 31 -7.33 12.64 -23.79
CA LEU A 31 -6.54 11.99 -22.76
C LEU A 31 -7.40 11.87 -21.50
N GLN A 32 -7.60 10.64 -21.06
CA GLN A 32 -8.33 10.32 -19.85
C GLN A 32 -7.36 9.74 -18.82
N MET A 33 -7.41 10.26 -17.61
CA MET A 33 -6.75 9.65 -16.46
C MET A 33 -7.80 9.14 -15.49
N THR A 34 -7.68 7.86 -15.14
CA THR A 34 -8.65 7.15 -14.30
C THR A 34 -7.93 6.53 -13.12
N ASN A 35 -8.42 6.81 -11.91
CA ASN A 35 -8.14 6.00 -10.73
C ASN A 35 -9.27 4.99 -10.58
N ALA A 36 -8.96 3.70 -10.78
CA ALA A 36 -9.94 2.63 -10.73
C ALA A 36 -9.66 1.72 -9.54
N PHE A 37 -10.73 1.29 -8.89
CA PHE A 37 -10.76 0.14 -7.99
C PHE A 37 -11.25 -1.06 -8.78
N ARG A 38 -10.46 -2.14 -8.83
CA ARG A 38 -10.81 -3.40 -9.48
C ARG A 38 -10.95 -4.49 -8.43
N TYR A 39 -11.99 -5.31 -8.59
CA TYR A 39 -12.27 -6.48 -7.78
C TYR A 39 -12.68 -7.64 -8.70
N GLY A 40 -12.15 -8.85 -8.44
CA GLY A 40 -12.54 -10.06 -9.17
C GLY A 40 -11.75 -10.35 -10.45
N CYS A 41 -12.05 -11.51 -11.04
CA CYS A 41 -11.44 -12.09 -12.24
C CYS A 41 -12.12 -11.53 -13.50
N GLU A 42 -11.36 -10.97 -14.44
CA GLU A 42 -11.88 -10.43 -15.72
C GLU A 42 -12.38 -11.54 -16.70
N ASP A 43 -12.12 -12.83 -16.44
CA ASP A 43 -12.27 -13.92 -17.43
C ASP A 43 -13.48 -14.87 -17.22
N LEU A 44 -14.45 -14.56 -16.36
CA LEU A 44 -15.64 -15.40 -16.17
C LEU A 44 -16.94 -14.58 -16.34
N ASP A 45 -17.31 -14.35 -17.59
CA ASP A 45 -18.53 -13.66 -18.03
C ASP A 45 -19.85 -14.41 -17.70
N VAL A 46 -19.79 -15.47 -16.90
CA VAL A 46 -20.97 -16.17 -16.41
C VAL A 46 -20.68 -16.58 -14.96
N ILE A 47 -21.20 -15.80 -14.01
CA ILE A 47 -21.24 -16.03 -12.55
C ILE A 47 -19.96 -15.77 -11.72
N GLY A 48 -19.08 -14.85 -12.14
CA GLY A 48 -17.96 -14.35 -11.33
C GLY A 48 -17.96 -12.81 -11.26
N LEU A 49 -18.10 -12.23 -10.07
CA LEU A 49 -18.26 -10.78 -9.84
C LEU A 49 -16.97 -10.00 -10.19
N SER A 50 -16.70 -9.77 -11.47
CA SER A 50 -15.75 -8.75 -11.91
C SER A 50 -16.40 -7.39 -11.68
N PHE A 51 -15.81 -6.60 -10.79
CA PHE A 51 -16.33 -5.30 -10.41
C PHE A 51 -15.24 -4.25 -10.58
N ARG A 52 -15.58 -3.17 -11.30
CA ARG A 52 -14.72 -2.01 -11.47
C ARG A 52 -15.49 -0.76 -11.05
N LYS A 53 -14.90 0.02 -10.14
CA LYS A 53 -15.38 1.36 -9.80
C LYS A 53 -14.31 2.36 -10.16
N ASP A 54 -14.64 3.29 -11.04
CA ASP A 54 -13.79 4.45 -11.24
C ASP A 54 -14.02 5.43 -10.07
N ILE A 55 -12.99 5.60 -9.25
CA ILE A 55 -12.99 6.49 -8.07
C ILE A 55 -12.85 7.94 -8.53
N TRP A 56 -12.04 8.16 -9.55
CA TRP A 56 -11.79 9.48 -10.12
C TRP A 56 -11.46 9.35 -11.60
N ILE A 57 -12.07 10.23 -12.40
CA ILE A 57 -11.83 10.34 -13.84
C ILE A 57 -11.55 11.81 -14.15
N HIS A 58 -10.58 12.06 -15.02
CA HIS A 58 -10.29 13.38 -15.53
C HIS A 58 -9.96 13.32 -17.01
N HIS A 59 -10.59 14.18 -17.80
CA HIS A 59 -10.42 14.26 -19.25
C HIS A 59 -9.74 15.56 -19.66
N ILE A 60 -8.86 15.46 -20.64
CA ILE A 60 -8.17 16.56 -21.27
C ILE A 60 -8.28 16.37 -22.79
N GLN A 61 -8.72 17.41 -23.48
CA GLN A 61 -8.68 17.46 -24.93
C GLN A 61 -7.29 17.91 -25.39
N LEU A 62 -6.54 17.03 -26.07
CA LEU A 62 -5.21 17.33 -26.58
C LEU A 62 -5.24 17.96 -27.97
N TYR A 63 -6.13 17.47 -28.82
CA TYR A 63 -6.27 17.95 -30.20
C TYR A 63 -7.73 17.88 -30.68
N PRO A 64 -8.27 18.92 -31.34
CA PRO A 64 -7.69 20.25 -31.47
C PRO A 64 -7.49 20.90 -30.08
N PRO A 65 -6.49 21.77 -29.86
CA PRO A 65 -6.20 22.33 -28.54
C PRO A 65 -7.40 23.11 -27.98
N ALA A 66 -7.94 22.67 -26.84
CA ALA A 66 -9.12 23.27 -26.21
C ALA A 66 -8.81 23.83 -24.81
N GLY A 67 -7.85 24.76 -24.74
CA GLY A 67 -7.55 25.53 -23.52
C GLY A 67 -6.61 24.88 -22.50
N HIS A 68 -6.17 23.64 -22.73
CA HIS A 68 -5.14 23.00 -21.90
C HIS A 68 -3.75 23.52 -22.24
N ASN A 69 -3.20 24.36 -21.36
CA ASN A 69 -1.88 24.98 -21.53
C ASN A 69 -0.97 24.62 -20.34
N PRO A 70 -0.32 23.45 -20.36
CA PRO A 70 0.55 23.03 -19.27
C PRO A 70 1.81 23.90 -19.19
N ALA A 71 2.32 24.12 -17.98
CA ALA A 71 3.64 24.69 -17.80
C ALA A 71 4.70 23.76 -18.42
N ILE A 72 5.49 24.29 -19.35
CA ILE A 72 6.49 23.50 -20.06
C ILE A 72 7.63 23.16 -19.10
N THR A 73 7.89 21.86 -18.95
CA THR A 73 8.99 21.33 -18.13
C THR A 73 10.19 21.00 -19.03
N PRO A 74 11.40 20.85 -18.48
CA PRO A 74 12.56 20.40 -19.27
C PRO A 74 12.32 19.08 -20.00
N LEU A 75 11.51 18.18 -19.42
CA LEU A 75 11.08 16.95 -20.09
C LEU A 75 10.19 17.25 -21.30
N HIS A 76 9.21 18.15 -21.15
CA HIS A 76 8.36 18.56 -22.27
C HIS A 76 9.21 19.13 -23.41
N GLU A 77 10.17 20.02 -23.13
CA GLU A 77 11.04 20.58 -24.15
C GLU A 77 11.82 19.50 -24.91
N ALA A 78 12.42 18.54 -24.18
CA ALA A 78 13.16 17.44 -24.79
C ALA A 78 12.26 16.54 -25.66
N LEU A 79 11.03 16.26 -25.19
CA LEU A 79 10.06 15.43 -25.90
C LEU A 79 9.46 16.14 -27.12
N LEU A 80 9.16 17.44 -27.02
CA LEU A 80 8.65 18.25 -28.12
C LEU A 80 9.69 18.38 -29.24
N LYS A 81 10.97 18.59 -28.89
CA LYS A 81 12.08 18.57 -29.86
C LYS A 81 12.16 17.25 -30.63
N LYS A 82 11.85 16.12 -29.97
CA LYS A 82 11.87 14.79 -30.59
C LYS A 82 10.58 14.47 -31.37
N ALA A 83 9.43 14.93 -30.89
CA ALA A 83 8.11 14.66 -31.48
C ALA A 83 7.81 15.54 -32.70
N GLY A 84 8.46 16.68 -32.83
CA GLY A 84 8.24 17.63 -33.92
C GLY A 84 6.93 18.43 -33.75
N GLU A 85 6.41 18.94 -34.86
CA GLU A 85 5.26 19.86 -34.88
C GLU A 85 3.93 19.22 -34.42
N GLN A 86 3.85 17.89 -34.41
CA GLN A 86 2.67 17.12 -33.97
C GLN A 86 2.71 16.76 -32.47
N GLY A 87 3.69 17.28 -31.72
CA GLY A 87 3.83 17.05 -30.30
C GLY A 87 2.87 17.93 -29.47
N HIS A 88 1.93 17.31 -28.77
CA HIS A 88 1.03 18.01 -27.85
C HIS A 88 1.43 17.73 -26.39
N PRO A 89 1.88 18.73 -25.61
CA PRO A 89 2.23 18.54 -24.20
C PRO A 89 0.99 18.45 -23.32
N PHE A 90 1.09 17.70 -22.23
CA PHE A 90 0.03 17.63 -21.22
C PHE A 90 0.61 17.51 -19.81
N THR A 91 -0.17 17.92 -18.80
CA THR A 91 0.14 17.73 -17.38
C THR A 91 -1.17 17.45 -16.67
N ILE A 92 -1.15 16.50 -15.73
CA ILE A 92 -2.32 16.13 -14.93
C ILE A 92 -1.94 16.25 -13.47
N GLU A 93 -2.75 17.00 -12.71
CA GLU A 93 -2.58 17.13 -11.27
C GLU A 93 -3.47 16.11 -10.56
N ILE A 94 -2.85 15.16 -9.85
CA ILE A 94 -3.56 14.13 -9.12
C ILE A 94 -4.01 14.68 -7.76
N PRO A 95 -5.32 14.64 -7.44
CA PRO A 95 -5.80 15.05 -6.12
C PRO A 95 -5.15 14.28 -4.97
N THR A 96 -4.86 15.00 -3.88
CA THR A 96 -4.11 14.42 -2.74
C THR A 96 -4.92 13.42 -1.90
N ASN A 97 -6.25 13.44 -2.01
CA ASN A 97 -7.17 12.52 -1.33
C ASN A 97 -7.28 11.15 -1.99
N LEU A 98 -6.77 10.97 -3.21
CA LEU A 98 -6.88 9.69 -3.89
C LEU A 98 -6.03 8.62 -3.20
N PRO A 99 -6.48 7.35 -3.17
CA PRO A 99 -5.71 6.24 -2.61
C PRO A 99 -4.37 6.05 -3.32
N CYS A 100 -3.44 5.35 -2.66
CA CYS A 100 -2.21 4.89 -3.31
C CYS A 100 -2.47 3.62 -4.12
N SER A 101 -1.56 3.33 -5.05
CA SER A 101 -1.65 2.10 -5.85
C SER A 101 -1.30 0.89 -4.99
N VAL A 102 -2.30 0.10 -4.65
CA VAL A 102 -2.19 -1.10 -3.81
C VAL A 102 -2.87 -2.25 -4.52
N THR A 103 -2.28 -3.44 -4.46
CA THR A 103 -2.81 -4.66 -5.06
C THR A 103 -2.87 -5.74 -4.00
N LEU A 104 -3.99 -6.45 -3.91
CA LEU A 104 -4.11 -7.64 -3.08
C LEU A 104 -3.52 -8.83 -3.81
N GLN A 105 -2.65 -9.56 -3.12
CA GLN A 105 -1.97 -10.72 -3.65
C GLN A 105 -3.00 -11.81 -4.02
N PRO A 106 -3.04 -12.24 -5.29
CA PRO A 106 -3.95 -13.29 -5.73
C PRO A 106 -3.56 -14.64 -5.12
N GLY A 107 -4.52 -15.56 -5.02
CA GLY A 107 -4.24 -16.98 -4.77
C GLY A 107 -3.70 -17.68 -6.01
N GLU A 108 -3.12 -18.86 -5.83
CA GLU A 108 -2.60 -19.68 -6.93
C GLU A 108 -3.67 -20.09 -7.95
N GLU A 109 -4.92 -20.20 -7.52
CA GLU A 109 -6.07 -20.56 -8.36
C GLU A 109 -6.75 -19.34 -9.02
N ASP A 110 -6.43 -18.12 -8.58
CA ASP A 110 -7.05 -16.91 -9.09
C ASP A 110 -6.41 -16.53 -10.43
N LYS A 111 -7.07 -16.89 -11.53
CA LYS A 111 -6.71 -16.43 -12.87
C LYS A 111 -7.30 -15.03 -13.11
N GLY A 112 -6.57 -14.12 -13.74
CA GLY A 112 -7.05 -12.79 -14.10
C GLY A 112 -6.34 -11.64 -13.40
N LYS A 113 -6.84 -10.42 -13.59
CA LYS A 113 -6.24 -9.24 -12.97
C LYS A 113 -6.44 -9.24 -11.45
N PRO A 114 -5.40 -8.93 -10.67
CA PRO A 114 -5.52 -8.93 -9.22
C PRO A 114 -6.41 -7.79 -8.74
N CYS A 115 -7.10 -8.01 -7.62
CA CYS A 115 -7.88 -6.98 -6.94
C CYS A 115 -6.95 -5.85 -6.48
N GLY A 116 -7.32 -4.59 -6.72
CA GLY A 116 -6.46 -3.47 -6.37
C GLY A 116 -6.92 -2.13 -6.88
N VAL A 117 -6.13 -1.11 -6.55
CA VAL A 117 -6.29 0.26 -7.00
C VAL A 117 -5.17 0.59 -7.99
N ASP A 118 -5.54 0.92 -9.21
CA ASP A 118 -4.62 1.32 -10.28
C ASP A 118 -4.92 2.71 -10.82
N PHE A 119 -3.90 3.34 -11.40
CA PHE A 119 -4.04 4.58 -12.17
C PHE A 119 -3.76 4.26 -13.62
N GLU A 120 -4.74 4.51 -14.48
CA GLU A 120 -4.67 4.26 -15.92
C GLU A 120 -4.75 5.59 -16.66
N ILE A 121 -3.82 5.83 -17.58
CA ILE A 121 -3.85 6.91 -18.56
C ILE A 121 -4.23 6.27 -19.90
N LYS A 122 -5.31 6.75 -20.48
CA LYS A 122 -5.83 6.31 -21.78
C LYS A 122 -5.86 7.50 -22.72
N ALA A 123 -5.16 7.42 -23.84
CA ALA A 123 -5.30 8.35 -24.94
C ALA A 123 -6.12 7.69 -26.06
N TYR A 124 -7.10 8.41 -26.62
CA TYR A 124 -7.98 7.87 -27.65
C TYR A 124 -8.53 8.95 -28.58
N MET A 125 -8.98 8.53 -29.76
CA MET A 125 -9.70 9.39 -30.71
C MET A 125 -11.20 9.16 -30.57
N ALA A 126 -11.96 10.23 -30.35
CA ALA A 126 -13.42 10.21 -30.23
C ALA A 126 -14.02 11.57 -30.60
N MET A 127 -15.33 11.62 -30.82
CA MET A 127 -16.06 12.88 -31.01
C MET A 127 -16.27 13.59 -29.68
N GLU A 128 -16.60 12.85 -28.62
CA GLU A 128 -16.84 13.39 -27.28
C GLU A 128 -16.01 12.67 -26.21
N ALA A 129 -15.81 13.35 -25.07
CA ALA A 129 -14.96 12.83 -24.00
C ALA A 129 -15.53 11.57 -23.34
N ASP A 130 -16.84 11.48 -23.16
CA ASP A 130 -17.48 10.43 -22.36
C ASP A 130 -18.81 9.99 -22.99
N ASN A 131 -18.80 9.72 -24.28
CA ASN A 131 -19.97 9.18 -24.97
C ASN A 131 -19.98 7.64 -24.88
N PRO A 132 -20.94 7.03 -24.15
CA PRO A 132 -21.02 5.58 -23.99
C PRO A 132 -21.46 4.85 -25.27
N ASP A 133 -22.10 5.56 -26.21
CA ASP A 133 -22.60 5.00 -27.47
C ASP A 133 -21.55 5.05 -28.59
N GLU A 134 -20.45 5.78 -28.37
CA GLU A 134 -19.34 5.87 -29.34
C GLU A 134 -18.39 4.68 -29.21
N PHE A 135 -18.33 3.86 -30.26
CA PHE A 135 -17.38 2.77 -30.33
C PHE A 135 -16.02 3.27 -30.78
N ILE A 136 -15.03 3.19 -29.88
CA ILE A 136 -13.64 3.54 -30.18
C ILE A 136 -12.86 2.28 -30.54
N ASP A 137 -12.24 2.28 -31.72
CA ASP A 137 -11.42 1.17 -32.18
C ASP A 137 -10.22 0.93 -31.25
N LYS A 138 -9.93 -0.36 -30.99
CA LYS A 138 -8.81 -0.75 -30.11
C LYS A 138 -7.45 -0.26 -30.61
N GLN A 139 -7.31 -0.04 -31.93
CA GLN A 139 -6.08 0.47 -32.56
C GLN A 139 -5.88 1.96 -32.29
N ASP A 140 -6.97 2.70 -32.05
CA ASP A 140 -6.98 4.14 -31.81
C ASP A 140 -6.95 4.47 -30.31
N ILE A 141 -6.62 3.48 -29.48
CA ILE A 141 -6.49 3.63 -28.03
C ILE A 141 -5.08 3.24 -27.62
N CYS A 142 -4.41 4.14 -26.92
CA CYS A 142 -3.18 3.81 -26.22
C CYS A 142 -3.36 3.91 -24.71
N ARG A 143 -2.85 2.92 -23.97
CA ARG A 143 -3.03 2.79 -22.52
C ARG A 143 -1.70 2.69 -21.79
N LEU A 144 -1.62 3.35 -20.64
CA LEU A 144 -0.47 3.33 -19.75
C LEU A 144 -0.95 3.25 -18.31
N VAL A 145 -0.50 2.23 -17.59
CA VAL A 145 -0.70 2.14 -16.13
C VAL A 145 0.46 2.86 -15.44
N ILE A 146 0.12 3.68 -14.45
CA ILE A 146 1.07 4.37 -13.57
C ILE A 146 0.77 4.04 -12.10
N ARG A 147 1.73 4.34 -11.22
CA ARG A 147 1.60 4.11 -9.77
C ARG A 147 1.67 5.40 -9.00
N LYS A 148 0.76 5.55 -8.03
CA LYS A 148 0.85 6.56 -6.98
C LYS A 148 1.44 5.91 -5.73
N ILE A 149 2.66 6.29 -5.37
CA ILE A 149 3.37 5.80 -4.19
C ILE A 149 3.51 6.94 -3.17
N GLN A 150 3.30 6.63 -1.90
CA GLN A 150 3.55 7.54 -0.80
C GLN A 150 4.90 7.23 -0.16
N TYR A 151 5.83 8.17 -0.22
CA TYR A 151 7.11 8.06 0.45
C TYR A 151 7.02 8.51 1.90
N ALA A 152 7.94 8.01 2.73
CA ALA A 152 8.08 8.40 4.11
C ALA A 152 8.27 9.92 4.28
N PRO A 153 7.69 10.54 5.33
CA PRO A 153 7.95 11.93 5.66
C PRO A 153 9.43 12.14 6.05
N ILE A 154 9.95 13.37 5.87
CA ILE A 154 11.37 13.70 6.13
C ILE A 154 11.64 13.79 7.64
N SER A 155 10.67 14.29 8.41
CA SER A 155 10.74 14.32 9.86
C SER A 155 9.91 13.16 10.40
N THR A 156 10.57 12.19 11.03
CA THR A 156 9.92 11.10 11.76
C THR A 156 9.98 11.44 13.25
N GLY A 157 8.85 11.38 13.95
CA GLY A 157 8.79 11.58 15.39
C GLY A 157 9.45 10.44 16.18
N PRO A 158 9.40 10.52 17.53
CA PRO A 158 9.81 9.39 18.37
C PRO A 158 8.94 8.16 18.08
N GLY A 159 9.52 6.97 18.17
CA GLY A 159 8.79 5.72 17.99
C GLY A 159 7.70 5.50 19.04
N PRO A 160 6.67 4.69 18.73
CA PRO A 160 5.60 4.38 19.67
C PRO A 160 6.13 3.60 20.88
N LYS A 161 5.47 3.82 22.02
CA LYS A 161 5.73 3.14 23.29
C LYS A 161 4.41 2.74 23.95
N LEU A 162 4.37 1.54 24.51
CA LEU A 162 3.24 0.98 25.23
C LEU A 162 3.73 0.31 26.51
N ALA A 163 2.99 0.48 27.60
CA ALA A 163 3.15 -0.31 28.81
C ALA A 163 1.83 -1.03 29.12
N VAL A 164 1.91 -2.33 29.34
CA VAL A 164 0.79 -3.22 29.69
C VAL A 164 1.09 -3.89 31.02
N MET A 165 0.06 -4.08 31.83
CA MET A 165 0.12 -4.81 33.09
C MET A 165 -0.97 -5.87 33.08
N LYS A 166 -0.61 -7.13 33.33
CA LYS A 166 -1.57 -8.25 33.32
C LYS A 166 -1.36 -9.14 34.54
N CYS A 167 -2.43 -9.40 35.28
CA CYS A 167 -2.47 -10.42 36.32
C CYS A 167 -2.95 -11.75 35.72
N PHE A 168 -2.31 -12.85 36.09
CA PHE A 168 -2.83 -14.17 35.73
C PHE A 168 -3.91 -14.59 36.72
N ILE A 169 -4.94 -15.30 36.28
CA ILE A 169 -6.01 -15.81 37.17
C ILE A 169 -5.42 -16.66 38.31
N THR A 170 -4.31 -17.35 38.06
CA THR A 170 -3.65 -18.24 39.01
C THR A 170 -2.49 -17.59 39.77
N SER A 171 -2.30 -16.26 39.70
CA SER A 171 -1.23 -15.57 40.42
C SER A 171 -1.68 -14.18 40.88
N ASP A 172 -1.46 -13.90 42.17
CA ASP A 172 -1.88 -12.64 42.79
C ASP A 172 -1.05 -11.42 42.36
N LYS A 173 0.07 -11.63 41.66
CA LYS A 173 1.01 -10.58 41.25
C LYS A 173 1.08 -10.42 39.72
N PRO A 174 1.24 -9.17 39.22
CA PRO A 174 1.18 -8.87 37.79
C PRO A 174 2.50 -9.18 37.05
N VAL A 175 2.40 -9.26 35.73
CA VAL A 175 3.51 -9.09 34.80
C VAL A 175 3.36 -7.74 34.12
N HIS A 176 4.40 -6.91 34.19
CA HIS A 176 4.49 -5.66 33.45
C HIS A 176 5.31 -5.89 32.18
N LEU A 177 4.77 -5.46 31.04
CA LEU A 177 5.38 -5.51 29.72
C LEU A 177 5.43 -4.08 29.16
N GLU A 178 6.61 -3.58 28.87
CA GLU A 178 6.84 -2.35 28.12
C GLU A 178 7.42 -2.68 26.75
N ILE A 179 6.84 -2.10 25.70
CA ILE A 179 7.27 -2.25 24.31
C ILE A 179 7.55 -0.86 23.77
N SER A 180 8.69 -0.67 23.10
CA SER A 180 9.01 0.59 22.43
C SER A 180 9.79 0.39 21.14
N LEU A 181 9.59 1.32 20.20
CA LEU A 181 10.37 1.45 18.96
C LEU A 181 11.25 2.70 19.03
N ASP A 182 12.38 2.69 18.34
CA ASP A 182 13.27 3.86 18.26
C ASP A 182 12.74 4.90 17.25
N LYS A 183 12.06 4.46 16.19
CA LYS A 183 11.55 5.30 15.12
C LYS A 183 10.05 5.11 14.93
N GLU A 184 9.38 6.17 14.50
CA GLU A 184 7.97 6.12 14.11
C GLU A 184 7.78 5.38 12.76
N VAL A 185 8.69 5.63 11.81
CA VAL A 185 8.64 5.07 10.44
C VAL A 185 9.87 4.22 10.18
N TYR A 186 9.63 3.02 9.66
CA TYR A 186 10.66 2.11 9.16
C TYR A 186 10.56 1.93 7.65
N TYR A 187 11.68 1.56 7.04
CA TYR A 187 11.74 1.30 5.61
C TYR A 187 11.61 -0.18 5.30
N HIS A 188 11.02 -0.48 4.15
CA HIS A 188 10.98 -1.85 3.62
C HIS A 188 12.39 -2.46 3.57
N GLY A 189 12.52 -3.70 4.03
CA GLY A 189 13.80 -4.42 4.08
C GLY A 189 14.75 -4.00 5.21
N SER A 190 14.44 -2.95 5.98
CA SER A 190 15.25 -2.57 7.15
C SER A 190 14.89 -3.38 8.39
N SER A 191 15.90 -3.68 9.22
CA SER A 191 15.71 -4.34 10.52
C SER A 191 15.04 -3.38 11.51
N ILE A 192 14.01 -3.87 12.20
CA ILE A 192 13.20 -3.14 13.17
C ILE A 192 13.56 -3.64 14.58
N PRO A 193 14.29 -2.86 15.40
CA PRO A 193 14.63 -3.25 16.76
C PRO A 193 13.46 -2.95 17.71
N VAL A 194 12.77 -4.00 18.18
CA VAL A 194 11.69 -3.90 19.16
C VAL A 194 12.27 -3.99 20.57
N LYS A 195 12.27 -2.88 21.31
CA LYS A 195 12.74 -2.85 22.70
C LYS A 195 11.63 -3.36 23.61
N ILE A 196 11.93 -4.44 24.33
CA ILE A 196 11.00 -5.10 25.25
C ILE A 196 11.59 -5.03 26.64
N LYS A 197 10.83 -4.49 27.59
CA LYS A 197 11.12 -4.56 29.02
C LYS A 197 10.03 -5.36 29.73
N VAL A 198 10.42 -6.31 30.55
CA VAL A 198 9.50 -7.14 31.34
C VAL A 198 9.91 -7.03 32.80
N ARG A 199 8.92 -6.79 33.66
CA ARG A 199 9.04 -6.92 35.11
C ARG A 199 8.02 -7.96 35.56
N ASN A 200 8.51 -9.16 35.85
CA ASN A 200 7.69 -10.30 36.20
C ASN A 200 7.57 -10.40 37.72
N GLU A 201 6.50 -9.88 38.31
CA GLU A 201 6.26 -10.05 39.74
C GLU A 201 5.48 -11.34 40.06
N SER A 202 5.03 -12.05 39.03
CA SER A 202 4.24 -13.27 39.16
C SER A 202 5.08 -14.45 39.63
N ALA A 203 4.39 -15.52 40.05
CA ALA A 203 5.02 -16.80 40.38
C ALA A 203 5.31 -17.68 39.16
N LYS A 204 4.95 -17.25 37.94
CA LYS A 204 5.16 -18.03 36.70
C LYS A 204 6.45 -17.62 36.01
N VAL A 205 7.09 -18.59 35.37
CA VAL A 205 8.23 -18.35 34.48
C VAL A 205 7.70 -18.03 33.07
N ILE A 206 8.24 -16.98 32.47
CA ILE A 206 8.03 -16.69 31.04
C ILE A 206 9.06 -17.51 30.27
N ASN A 207 8.59 -18.43 29.43
CA ASN A 207 9.44 -19.40 28.75
C ASN A 207 9.91 -18.93 27.38
N LYS A 208 9.16 -18.01 26.77
CA LYS A 208 9.45 -17.48 25.43
C LYS A 208 8.80 -16.13 25.20
N VAL A 209 9.41 -15.38 24.31
CA VAL A 209 8.88 -14.13 23.76
C VAL A 209 8.59 -14.36 22.28
N LYS A 210 7.35 -14.13 21.85
CA LYS A 210 6.98 -14.15 20.44
C LYS A 210 6.74 -12.73 19.96
N ILE A 211 7.27 -12.39 18.79
CA ILE A 211 6.99 -11.13 18.12
C ILE A 211 6.32 -11.47 16.80
N SER A 212 5.11 -10.96 16.61
CA SER A 212 4.37 -11.10 15.36
C SER A 212 4.08 -9.73 14.76
N VAL A 213 4.10 -9.65 13.44
CA VAL A 213 3.68 -8.46 12.70
C VAL A 213 2.43 -8.82 11.92
N ASP A 214 1.36 -8.06 12.12
CA ASP A 214 0.11 -8.23 11.40
C ASP A 214 -0.08 -7.03 10.47
N GLN A 215 -0.38 -7.30 9.19
CA GLN A 215 -0.83 -6.32 8.23
C GLN A 215 -2.35 -6.30 8.27
N ALA A 216 -2.92 -5.15 8.61
CA ALA A 216 -4.35 -4.88 8.52
C ALA A 216 -4.63 -4.09 7.23
N THR A 217 -5.63 -4.54 6.48
CA THR A 217 -6.05 -3.98 5.22
C THR A 217 -7.54 -3.68 5.31
N ASP A 218 -7.87 -2.39 5.30
CA ASP A 218 -9.24 -1.91 5.28
C ASP A 218 -9.59 -1.52 3.84
N VAL A 219 -10.49 -2.28 3.22
CA VAL A 219 -11.03 -2.01 1.90
C VAL A 219 -12.29 -1.17 2.06
N VAL A 220 -12.24 0.08 1.61
CA VAL A 220 -13.32 1.06 1.75
C VAL A 220 -13.86 1.36 0.36
N LEU A 221 -15.04 0.83 0.04
CA LEU A 221 -15.69 1.07 -1.25
C LEU A 221 -17.20 1.30 -1.10
N TYR A 222 -17.95 0.23 -0.80
CA TYR A 222 -19.37 0.29 -0.43
C TYR A 222 -19.58 -0.15 1.02
N SER A 223 -18.87 -1.22 1.40
CA SER A 223 -18.63 -1.67 2.77
C SER A 223 -17.20 -1.30 3.20
N ALA A 224 -16.99 -1.30 4.51
CA ALA A 224 -15.66 -1.23 5.11
C ALA A 224 -15.24 -2.65 5.54
N ASP A 225 -14.65 -3.39 4.60
CA ASP A 225 -14.17 -4.75 4.84
C ASP A 225 -12.76 -4.72 5.42
N LYS A 226 -12.54 -5.49 6.48
CA LYS A 226 -11.26 -5.52 7.19
C LYS A 226 -10.63 -6.89 7.11
N TYR A 227 -9.42 -6.94 6.59
CA TYR A 227 -8.61 -8.15 6.50
C TYR A 227 -7.36 -7.99 7.35
N THR A 228 -7.03 -9.02 8.13
CA THR A 228 -5.76 -9.05 8.88
C THR A 228 -4.97 -10.28 8.48
N LYS A 229 -3.72 -10.08 8.09
CA LYS A 229 -2.79 -11.16 7.72
C LYS A 229 -1.52 -11.03 8.53
N ASN A 230 -1.10 -12.13 9.15
CA ASN A 230 0.19 -12.19 9.81
C ASN A 230 1.30 -12.25 8.75
N ILE A 231 2.24 -11.30 8.76
CA ILE A 231 3.37 -11.22 7.81
C ILE A 231 4.68 -11.74 8.39
N LEU A 232 4.79 -11.74 9.71
CA LEU A 232 5.96 -12.24 10.41
C LEU A 232 5.50 -12.82 11.74
N ASN A 233 6.07 -13.97 12.10
CA ASN A 233 5.93 -14.57 13.41
C ASN A 233 7.29 -15.17 13.78
N GLN A 234 7.95 -14.56 14.76
CA GLN A 234 9.28 -14.94 15.20
C GLN A 234 9.27 -15.23 16.70
N GLU A 235 9.75 -16.41 17.07
CA GLU A 235 9.87 -16.83 18.46
C GLU A 235 11.31 -16.63 18.94
N PHE A 236 11.45 -16.13 20.16
CA PHE A 236 12.72 -15.91 20.84
C PHE A 236 12.73 -16.73 22.14
N SER A 237 13.79 -17.47 22.37
CA SER A 237 13.98 -18.36 23.54
C SER A 237 14.41 -17.61 24.81
N GLU A 238 14.14 -16.31 24.89
CA GLU A 238 14.42 -15.51 26.07
C GLU A 238 13.45 -15.88 27.19
N THR A 239 13.99 -16.15 28.37
CA THR A 239 13.21 -16.51 29.56
C THR A 239 13.25 -15.40 30.60
N VAL A 240 12.19 -15.29 31.40
CA VAL A 240 12.13 -14.38 32.54
C VAL A 240 11.63 -15.16 33.74
N GLU A 241 12.52 -15.37 34.70
CA GLU A 241 12.21 -16.07 35.96
C GLU A 241 11.13 -15.34 36.77
N ALA A 242 10.51 -16.07 37.70
CA ALA A 242 9.57 -15.49 38.65
C ALA A 242 10.27 -14.43 39.53
N GLY A 243 9.68 -13.25 39.67
CA GLY A 243 10.31 -12.10 40.34
C GLY A 243 11.38 -11.37 39.53
N GLY A 244 11.72 -11.87 38.33
CA GLY A 244 12.81 -11.36 37.50
C GLY A 244 12.46 -10.11 36.68
N THR A 245 13.50 -9.52 36.09
CA THR A 245 13.37 -8.45 35.09
C THR A 245 14.14 -8.81 33.83
N PHE A 246 13.68 -8.30 32.68
CA PHE A 246 14.30 -8.52 31.38
C PHE A 246 14.20 -7.23 30.56
N GLU A 247 15.30 -6.85 29.91
CA GLU A 247 15.33 -5.71 28.99
C GLU A 247 16.23 -6.07 27.80
N LYS A 248 15.65 -6.13 26.60
CA LYS A 248 16.39 -6.44 25.36
C LYS A 248 15.72 -5.85 24.14
N ALA A 249 16.53 -5.46 23.16
CA ALA A 249 16.06 -5.10 21.82
C ALA A 249 16.10 -6.34 20.92
N LEU A 250 14.94 -6.81 20.47
CA LEU A 250 14.79 -7.94 19.57
C LEU A 250 14.50 -7.44 18.16
N SER A 251 15.36 -7.77 17.20
CA SER A 251 15.25 -7.30 15.82
C SER A 251 14.39 -8.23 14.96
N ILE A 252 13.46 -7.64 14.22
CA ILE A 252 12.60 -8.32 13.24
C ILE A 252 12.71 -7.65 11.87
N THR A 253 12.52 -8.40 10.78
CA THR A 253 12.54 -7.83 9.41
C THR A 253 11.37 -8.42 8.61
N PRO A 254 10.23 -7.71 8.50
CA PRO A 254 9.11 -8.18 7.68
C PRO A 254 9.44 -8.06 6.19
N LEU A 255 9.41 -9.19 5.47
CA LEU A 255 9.77 -9.27 4.06
C LEU A 255 8.67 -9.95 3.23
N LEU A 256 8.43 -9.45 2.03
CA LEU A 256 7.53 -10.11 1.07
C LEU A 256 8.07 -11.47 0.64
N ALA A 257 9.39 -11.65 0.57
CA ALA A 257 10.03 -12.90 0.17
C ALA A 257 9.54 -14.12 0.98
N ASN A 258 9.23 -13.93 2.26
CA ASN A 258 8.77 -14.98 3.16
C ASN A 258 7.23 -15.20 3.11
N ASN A 259 6.51 -14.41 2.30
CA ASN A 259 5.06 -14.33 2.27
C ASN A 259 4.45 -14.45 0.86
N LYS A 260 5.25 -14.88 -0.14
CA LYS A 260 4.83 -15.00 -1.56
C LYS A 260 3.66 -15.96 -1.81
N ASN A 261 3.34 -16.84 -0.87
CA ASN A 261 2.26 -17.83 -1.02
C ASN A 261 0.99 -17.43 -0.24
N LYS A 262 0.95 -16.24 0.39
CA LYS A 262 -0.20 -15.79 1.20
C LYS A 262 -1.19 -14.99 0.36
N LYS A 263 -2.35 -15.59 0.07
CA LYS A 263 -3.49 -14.90 -0.57
C LYS A 263 -4.03 -13.75 0.27
N GLY A 264 -4.38 -12.65 -0.39
CA GLY A 264 -5.03 -11.49 0.21
C GLY A 264 -4.11 -10.58 1.04
N LEU A 265 -2.80 -10.68 0.83
CA LEU A 265 -1.82 -9.76 1.38
C LEU A 265 -1.79 -8.47 0.54
N ALA A 266 -1.77 -7.30 1.18
CA ALA A 266 -1.65 -6.04 0.46
C ALA A 266 -0.19 -5.81 0.03
N LEU A 267 0.01 -5.60 -1.26
CA LEU A 267 1.28 -5.30 -1.92
C LEU A 267 1.23 -3.91 -2.52
N ASP A 268 2.40 -3.28 -2.67
CA ASP A 268 2.46 -2.10 -3.51
C ASP A 268 2.07 -2.49 -4.95
N GLY A 269 1.40 -1.58 -5.66
CA GLY A 269 0.95 -1.84 -7.03
C GLY A 269 2.09 -2.38 -7.89
N LYS A 270 1.86 -3.47 -8.62
CA LYS A 270 2.85 -4.10 -9.49
C LYS A 270 2.73 -3.54 -10.90
N LEU A 271 3.81 -3.00 -11.46
CA LEU A 271 3.89 -2.69 -12.89
C LEU A 271 4.48 -3.90 -13.61
N LYS A 272 3.64 -4.65 -14.33
CA LYS A 272 4.05 -5.83 -15.12
C LYS A 272 4.86 -6.83 -14.28
N ASP A 273 6.15 -7.01 -14.61
CA ASP A 273 7.06 -7.99 -14.00
C ASP A 273 8.10 -7.37 -13.06
N GLU A 274 7.94 -6.09 -12.70
CA GLU A 274 8.80 -5.50 -11.67
C GLU A 274 8.61 -6.18 -10.31
N ASP A 275 9.70 -6.27 -9.56
CA ASP A 275 9.65 -6.67 -8.15
C ASP A 275 8.76 -5.69 -7.36
N THR A 276 7.89 -6.25 -6.52
CA THR A 276 7.05 -5.49 -5.60
C THR A 276 7.49 -5.72 -4.15
N ASN A 277 6.97 -4.90 -3.25
CA ASN A 277 7.15 -5.03 -1.81
C ASN A 277 5.80 -5.16 -1.12
N LEU A 278 5.83 -5.43 0.19
CA LEU A 278 4.65 -5.27 1.04
C LEU A 278 4.11 -3.84 0.87
N ALA A 279 2.78 -3.67 0.87
CA ALA A 279 2.19 -2.35 0.69
C ALA A 279 2.68 -1.36 1.76
N SER A 280 3.01 -0.14 1.36
CA SER A 280 3.36 0.90 2.34
C SER A 280 2.15 1.28 3.21
N SER A 281 2.39 1.66 4.47
CA SER A 281 1.35 2.19 5.37
C SER A 281 0.68 3.41 4.77
N THR A 282 -0.66 3.43 4.77
CA THR A 282 -1.43 4.55 4.26
C THR A 282 -1.47 5.66 5.30
N ILE A 283 -0.82 6.79 5.01
CA ILE A 283 -0.91 7.98 5.87
C ILE A 283 -1.96 8.93 5.30
N ILE A 284 -3.09 9.02 5.99
CA ILE A 284 -4.19 9.95 5.68
C ILE A 284 -3.90 11.30 6.36
N ARG A 285 -4.22 12.40 5.68
CA ARG A 285 -4.13 13.73 6.30
C ARG A 285 -5.32 13.93 7.25
N PRO A 286 -5.11 14.59 8.41
CA PRO A 286 -6.19 14.90 9.32
C PRO A 286 -7.37 15.60 8.61
N GLY A 287 -8.59 15.10 8.82
CA GLY A 287 -9.81 15.65 8.22
C GLY A 287 -10.21 15.07 6.86
N MET A 288 -9.43 14.16 6.28
CA MET A 288 -9.71 13.55 4.97
C MET A 288 -10.18 12.09 5.05
N GLU A 289 -10.48 11.58 6.25
CA GLU A 289 -10.75 10.16 6.48
C GLU A 289 -12.08 9.66 5.93
N LYS A 290 -13.10 10.53 5.85
CA LYS A 290 -14.47 10.13 5.50
C LYS A 290 -14.72 9.97 3.99
N ASP A 291 -13.83 10.50 3.15
CA ASP A 291 -14.06 10.60 1.70
C ASP A 291 -13.12 9.69 0.87
N ILE A 292 -12.32 8.82 1.53
CA ILE A 292 -11.36 7.97 0.84
C ILE A 292 -12.00 6.65 0.48
N LEU A 293 -12.15 6.43 -0.82
CA LEU A 293 -12.42 5.12 -1.42
C LEU A 293 -11.09 4.48 -1.82
N GLY A 294 -10.86 3.23 -1.45
CA GLY A 294 -9.64 2.51 -1.80
C GLY A 294 -9.23 1.46 -0.77
N ILE A 295 -7.94 1.12 -0.79
CA ILE A 295 -7.32 0.15 0.12
C ILE A 295 -6.41 0.90 1.09
N LEU A 296 -6.73 0.82 2.38
CA LEU A 296 -5.97 1.42 3.47
C LEU A 296 -5.16 0.32 4.17
N VAL A 297 -3.85 0.51 4.26
CA VAL A 297 -2.94 -0.48 4.85
C VAL A 297 -2.34 0.06 6.13
N SER A 298 -2.41 -0.72 7.20
CA SER A 298 -1.75 -0.45 8.48
C SER A 298 -1.04 -1.69 8.99
N TYR A 299 -0.04 -1.50 9.85
CA TYR A 299 0.71 -2.59 10.46
C TYR A 299 0.69 -2.46 11.97
N LYS A 300 0.73 -3.61 12.64
CA LYS A 300 0.90 -3.68 14.09
C LYS A 300 1.92 -4.73 14.47
N ILE A 301 2.74 -4.41 15.47
CA ILE A 301 3.64 -5.35 16.12
C ILE A 301 2.94 -5.84 17.39
N LYS A 302 2.83 -7.15 17.53
CA LYS A 302 2.28 -7.83 18.69
C LYS A 302 3.40 -8.59 19.38
N VAL A 303 3.67 -8.24 20.63
CA VAL A 303 4.60 -8.95 21.51
C VAL A 303 3.79 -9.83 22.45
N ILE A 304 4.07 -11.13 22.45
CA ILE A 304 3.38 -12.14 23.25
C ILE A 304 4.42 -12.80 24.17
N LEU A 305 4.29 -12.58 25.47
CA LEU A 305 5.03 -13.32 26.49
C LEU A 305 4.24 -14.59 26.81
N VAL A 306 4.87 -15.75 26.64
CA VAL A 306 4.22 -17.03 26.93
C VAL A 306 4.82 -17.63 28.19
N SER A 307 3.97 -17.87 29.18
CA SER A 307 4.30 -18.64 30.37
C SER A 307 3.70 -20.03 30.27
N GLY A 308 4.54 -21.06 30.36
CA GLY A 308 4.09 -22.46 30.42
C GLY A 308 3.60 -22.81 31.83
N GLY A 309 2.60 -23.68 31.94
CA GLY A 309 2.12 -24.15 33.23
C GLY A 309 3.20 -25.03 33.90
N GLY A 310 3.75 -24.60 35.04
CA GLY A 310 4.64 -25.45 35.83
C GLY A 310 3.85 -26.58 36.50
N GLY A 311 3.87 -27.79 35.92
CA GLY A 311 3.23 -28.98 36.48
C GLY A 311 3.20 -30.17 35.51
N PHE A 312 2.84 -31.37 36.00
CA PHE A 312 2.76 -32.63 35.23
C PHE A 312 1.79 -32.58 34.01
N LEU A 313 0.88 -31.60 34.00
CA LEU A 313 -0.06 -31.29 32.89
C LEU A 313 0.30 -29.98 32.15
N GLY A 314 1.55 -29.50 32.30
CA GLY A 314 2.02 -28.16 31.94
C GLY A 314 1.91 -27.71 30.48
N GLY A 315 1.49 -28.61 29.58
CA GLY A 315 1.18 -28.31 28.19
C GLY A 315 -0.23 -27.75 27.94
N LEU A 316 -1.16 -27.84 28.90
CA LEU A 316 -2.59 -27.58 28.65
C LEU A 316 -3.08 -26.17 29.05
N THR A 317 -2.30 -25.38 29.78
CA THR A 317 -2.71 -24.05 30.29
C THR A 317 -1.61 -22.99 30.12
N ALA A 318 -1.18 -22.76 28.87
CA ALA A 318 -0.28 -21.64 28.57
C ALA A 318 -0.98 -20.31 28.90
N SER A 319 -0.36 -19.48 29.74
CA SER A 319 -0.85 -18.13 30.04
C SER A 319 -0.05 -17.11 29.26
N GLU A 320 -0.72 -16.21 28.55
CA GLU A 320 -0.09 -15.25 27.65
C GLU A 320 -0.33 -13.80 28.09
N VAL A 321 0.69 -12.96 27.97
CA VAL A 321 0.61 -11.50 28.10
C VAL A 321 0.91 -10.91 26.73
N THR A 322 0.00 -10.09 26.22
CA THR A 322 0.09 -9.54 24.87
C THR A 322 0.06 -8.02 24.92
N GLY A 323 0.96 -7.37 24.19
CA GLY A 323 0.93 -5.93 23.93
C GLY A 323 1.04 -5.67 22.42
N GLU A 324 0.31 -4.67 21.93
CA GLU A 324 0.25 -4.31 20.51
C GLU A 324 0.63 -2.84 20.31
N ILE A 325 1.60 -2.57 19.43
CA ILE A 325 1.97 -1.20 19.04
C ILE A 325 1.84 -1.01 17.53
N PRO A 326 1.48 0.19 17.06
CA PRO A 326 1.40 0.47 15.63
C PRO A 326 2.80 0.47 14.99
N LEU A 327 2.87 0.11 13.71
CA LEU A 327 4.08 0.19 12.90
C LEU A 327 3.77 0.94 11.61
N VAL A 328 4.60 1.92 11.26
CA VAL A 328 4.55 2.61 9.97
C VAL A 328 5.70 2.10 9.10
N LEU A 329 5.37 1.42 8.00
CA LEU A 329 6.33 0.82 7.08
C LEU A 329 6.17 1.47 5.69
N MET A 330 7.20 2.12 5.17
CA MET A 330 7.09 2.93 3.94
C MET A 330 8.35 2.87 3.07
N HIS A 331 8.24 3.32 1.82
CA HIS A 331 9.41 3.55 0.97
C HIS A 331 10.20 4.79 1.38
N PRO A 332 11.54 4.73 1.38
CA PRO A 332 12.37 5.92 1.52
C PRO A 332 12.17 6.83 0.30
N LYS A 333 12.26 8.14 0.50
CA LYS A 333 12.30 9.07 -0.63
C LYS A 333 13.53 8.77 -1.48
N PRO A 334 13.41 8.67 -2.82
CA PRO A 334 14.57 8.53 -3.67
C PRO A 334 15.48 9.75 -3.46
N LYS A 335 16.78 9.50 -3.24
CA LYS A 335 17.77 10.57 -3.25
C LYS A 335 17.81 11.13 -4.67
N GLY A 336 17.37 12.36 -4.86
CA GLY A 336 17.56 13.03 -6.14
C GLY A 336 19.06 13.13 -6.40
N ASN A 337 19.51 12.67 -7.57
CA ASN A 337 20.78 13.17 -8.08
C ASN A 337 20.60 14.68 -8.25
N ASN A 338 21.32 15.46 -7.45
CA ASN A 338 21.47 16.89 -7.65
C ASN A 338 22.13 17.15 -9.01
#